data_AF-A0A3F3H302-F1
#
_entry.id   AF-A0A3F3H302-F1
#
_cell.length_a   1.000
_cell.length_b   1.000
_cell.length_c   1.000
_cell.angle_alpha   90.00
_cell.angle_beta   90.00
_cell.angle_gamma   90.00
#
_symmetry.space_group_name_H-M   'P 1'
#
loop_
_entity.id
_entity.type
_entity.pdbx_description
1 polymer ?
#
loop_
_entity_poly.entity_id
_entity_poly.type
_entity_poly.pdbx_seq_one_letter_code
_entity_poly.pdbx_strand_id
1 'polypeptide(L)'
;MKNIDQRFVGLIASIVPLIAIPSALILAKKLDQTAHARRFLYLFVPLSALALVLGSLSQNSTQIVLALILYGLTGKMTIDPLLLQVIRRHAPKGRVATTFGLYNFLGMLASITAPYLTGWLTDLTGSLAVGFDLAAALLLLGLLGFGLSQRNAG
;
A
#
# COMPACT_ATOMS: atom_id res chain seq x y z
N MET A 1 13.96 20.52 -20.27
CA MET A 1 12.79 19.64 -20.01
C MET A 1 12.68 18.69 -21.19
N LYS A 2 13.12 17.44 -21.01
CA LYS A 2 13.31 16.49 -22.12
C LYS A 2 11.94 15.89 -22.49
N ASN A 3 11.58 16.00 -23.77
CA ASN A 3 10.41 15.40 -24.40
C ASN A 3 10.37 13.88 -24.13
N ILE A 4 9.72 13.47 -23.04
CA ILE A 4 9.24 12.10 -22.89
C ILE A 4 7.86 12.10 -23.55
N ASP A 5 7.72 11.35 -24.63
CA ASP A 5 6.47 11.21 -25.37
C ASP A 5 5.35 10.80 -24.41
N GLN A 6 4.40 11.71 -24.14
CA GLN A 6 3.30 11.52 -23.17
C GLN A 6 2.50 10.25 -23.48
N ARG A 7 2.50 9.81 -24.74
CA ARG A 7 1.87 8.57 -25.20
C ARG A 7 2.57 7.34 -24.64
N PHE A 8 3.91 7.33 -24.58
CA PHE A 8 4.68 6.22 -24.03
C PHE A 8 4.54 6.10 -22.51
N VAL A 9 4.49 7.24 -21.80
CA VAL A 9 4.25 7.24 -20.34
C VAL A 9 2.85 6.73 -20.01
N GLY A 10 1.84 7.15 -20.79
CA GLY A 10 0.46 6.66 -20.63
C GLY A 10 0.32 5.17 -20.92
N LEU A 11 1.05 4.66 -21.91
CA LEU A 11 1.03 3.25 -22.29
C LEU A 11 1.74 2.38 -21.23
N ILE A 12 2.89 2.83 -20.71
CA ILE A 12 3.57 2.18 -19.57
C ILE A 12 2.68 2.22 -18.32
N ALA A 13 2.07 3.37 -18.02
CA ALA A 13 1.16 3.53 -16.88
C ALA A 13 -0.10 2.65 -16.99
N SER A 14 -0.53 2.27 -18.19
CA SER A 14 -1.69 1.40 -18.43
C SER A 14 -1.34 -0.09 -18.42
N ILE A 15 -0.14 -0.46 -18.89
CA ILE A 15 0.36 -1.85 -18.86
C ILE A 15 0.61 -2.32 -17.42
N VAL A 16 1.09 -1.43 -16.55
CA VAL A 16 1.39 -1.75 -15.15
C VAL A 16 0.16 -2.32 -14.41
N PRO A 17 -1.03 -1.67 -14.41
CA PRO A 17 -2.25 -2.24 -13.84
C PRO A 17 -2.67 -3.56 -14.49
N LEU A 18 -2.58 -3.67 -15.82
CA LEU A 18 -3.01 -4.85 -16.56
C LEU A 18 -2.21 -6.11 -16.22
N ILE A 19 -0.93 -5.97 -15.88
CA ILE A 19 -0.07 -7.06 -15.43
C ILE A 19 -0.16 -7.26 -13.91
N ALA A 20 -0.33 -6.17 -13.14
CA ALA A 20 -0.45 -6.21 -11.69
C ALA A 20 -1.70 -6.96 -11.20
N ILE A 21 -2.85 -6.78 -11.89
CA ILE A 21 -4.11 -7.44 -11.51
C ILE A 21 -4.03 -8.98 -11.57
N PRO A 22 -3.61 -9.62 -12.68
CA PRO A 22 -3.51 -11.08 -12.74
C PRO A 22 -2.41 -11.64 -11.85
N SER A 23 -1.26 -10.96 -11.73
CA SER A 23 -0.18 -11.39 -10.83
C SER A 23 -0.61 -11.33 -9.36
N ALA A 24 -1.33 -10.28 -8.96
CA ALA A 24 -1.93 -10.17 -7.64
C ALA A 24 -2.99 -11.25 -7.38
N LEU A 25 -3.86 -11.55 -8.35
CA LEU A 25 -4.87 -12.62 -8.23
C LEU A 25 -4.25 -14.00 -8.07
N ILE A 26 -3.19 -14.32 -8.82
CA ILE A 26 -2.49 -15.60 -8.72
C ILE A 26 -1.75 -15.71 -7.38
N LEU A 27 -1.08 -14.65 -6.93
CA LEU A 27 -0.46 -14.62 -5.60
C LEU A 27 -1.52 -14.76 -4.51
N ALA A 28 -2.61 -13.99 -4.59
CA ALA A 28 -3.72 -14.01 -3.63
C ALA A 28 -4.38 -15.39 -3.53
N LYS A 29 -4.56 -16.08 -4.67
CA LYS A 29 -5.10 -17.45 -4.71
C LYS A 29 -4.13 -18.50 -4.18
N LYS A 30 -2.82 -18.29 -4.35
CA LYS A 30 -1.79 -19.14 -3.71
C LYS A 30 -1.63 -18.83 -2.22
N LEU A 31 -2.06 -17.63 -1.80
CA LEU A 31 -2.14 -17.16 -0.41
C LEU A 31 -3.35 -17.70 0.36
N ASP A 32 -4.19 -18.55 -0.25
CA ASP A 32 -5.46 -19.05 0.30
C ASP A 32 -5.30 -20.09 1.45
N GLN A 33 -4.22 -19.95 2.21
CA GLN A 33 -3.93 -20.69 3.42
C GLN A 33 -3.67 -19.67 4.54
N THR A 34 -4.66 -19.56 5.43
CA THR A 34 -4.85 -18.46 6.39
C THR A 34 -3.72 -18.29 7.42
N ALA A 35 -2.86 -19.29 7.59
CA ALA A 35 -1.65 -19.20 8.41
C ALA A 35 -0.53 -18.37 7.73
N HIS A 36 -0.50 -18.36 6.40
CA HIS A 36 0.51 -17.64 5.64
C HIS A 36 0.18 -16.15 5.50
N ALA A 37 -1.11 -15.78 5.56
CA ALA A 37 -1.57 -14.40 5.51
C ALA A 37 -0.83 -13.46 6.49
N ARG A 38 -0.70 -13.89 7.75
CA ARG A 38 0.04 -13.14 8.79
C ARG A 38 1.53 -13.05 8.45
N ARG A 39 2.17 -14.16 8.07
CA ARG A 39 3.59 -14.18 7.68
C ARG A 39 3.87 -13.29 6.47
N PHE A 40 2.94 -13.26 5.51
CA PHE A 40 3.05 -12.42 4.32
C PHE A 40 2.89 -10.94 4.64
N LEU A 41 2.02 -10.52 5.57
CA LEU A 41 1.98 -9.14 6.06
C LEU A 41 3.33 -8.70 6.65
N TYR A 42 3.93 -9.55 7.50
CA TYR A 42 5.25 -9.27 8.08
C TYR A 42 6.41 -9.30 7.06
N LEU A 43 6.21 -9.86 5.87
CA LEU A 43 7.22 -9.88 4.81
C LEU A 43 7.02 -8.74 3.81
N PHE A 44 5.80 -8.54 3.34
CA PHE A 44 5.49 -7.59 2.27
C PHE A 44 5.40 -6.15 2.75
N VAL A 45 4.88 -5.89 3.96
CA VAL A 45 4.82 -4.52 4.49
C VAL A 45 6.21 -3.88 4.65
N PRO A 46 7.24 -4.53 5.25
CA PRO A 46 8.57 -3.95 5.29
C PRO A 46 9.22 -3.85 3.90
N LEU A 47 8.93 -4.79 2.99
CA LEU A 47 9.40 -4.70 1.60
C LEU A 47 8.80 -3.48 0.87
N SER A 48 7.52 -3.21 1.09
CA SER A 48 6.83 -2.02 0.59
C SER A 48 7.37 -0.73 1.21
N ALA A 49 7.66 -0.73 2.52
CA ALA A 49 8.29 0.41 3.19
C ALA A 49 9.69 0.67 2.63
N LEU A 50 10.49 -0.38 2.39
CA LEU A 50 11.80 -0.26 1.74
C LEU A 50 11.67 0.33 0.32
N ALA A 51 10.69 -0.12 -0.46
CA ALA A 51 10.45 0.43 -1.80
C ALA A 51 10.12 1.93 -1.74
N LEU A 52 9.34 2.38 -0.76
CA LEU A 52 9.02 3.79 -0.56
C LEU A 52 10.24 4.61 -0.14
N VAL A 53 11.06 4.10 0.78
CA VAL A 53 12.31 4.77 1.20
C VAL A 53 13.30 4.86 0.01
N LEU A 54 13.42 3.81 -0.80
CA LEU A 54 14.22 3.87 -2.02
C LEU A 54 13.67 4.90 -3.02
N GLY A 55 12.34 5.04 -3.11
CA GLY A 55 11.69 6.10 -3.88
C GLY A 55 12.01 7.50 -3.35
N SER A 56 12.05 7.68 -2.02
CA SER A 56 12.41 8.93 -1.36
C SER A 56 13.85 9.38 -1.67
N LEU A 57 14.79 8.43 -1.68
CA LEU A 57 16.22 8.69 -1.97
C LEU A 57 16.52 8.88 -3.47
N SER A 58 15.55 8.61 -4.34
CA SER A 58 15.74 8.63 -5.79
C SER A 58 15.66 10.06 -6.34
N GLN A 59 16.69 10.47 -7.09
CA GLN A 59 16.73 11.81 -7.72
C GLN A 59 16.15 11.83 -9.13
N ASN A 60 15.85 10.66 -9.71
CA ASN A 60 15.34 10.52 -11.07
C ASN A 60 13.88 10.06 -11.10
N SER A 61 13.05 10.71 -11.92
CA SER A 61 11.62 10.38 -12.07
C SER A 61 11.36 8.91 -12.44
N THR A 62 12.25 8.30 -13.23
CA THR A 62 12.16 6.87 -13.60
C THR A 62 12.34 5.93 -12.40
N GLN A 63 13.25 6.26 -11.47
CA GLN A 63 13.50 5.45 -10.28
C GLN A 63 12.31 5.52 -9.31
N ILE A 64 11.70 6.70 -9.17
CA ILE A 64 10.47 6.90 -8.39
C ILE A 64 9.32 6.06 -8.96
N VAL A 65 9.13 6.04 -10.29
CA VAL A 65 8.11 5.22 -10.94
C VAL A 65 8.36 3.73 -10.69
N LEU A 66 9.60 3.26 -10.80
CA LEU A 66 9.96 1.87 -10.51
C LEU A 66 9.71 1.50 -9.04
N ALA A 67 10.03 2.40 -8.11
CA ALA A 67 9.74 2.23 -6.68
C ALA A 67 8.22 2.12 -6.42
N LEU A 68 7.41 2.95 -7.08
CA LEU A 68 5.95 2.90 -6.98
C LEU A 68 5.35 1.64 -7.61
N ILE A 69 5.93 1.14 -8.70
CA ILE A 69 5.53 -0.15 -9.30
C ILE A 69 5.83 -1.30 -8.32
N LEU A 70 7.03 -1.31 -7.74
CA LEU A 70 7.43 -2.32 -6.75
C LEU A 70 6.53 -2.26 -5.51
N TYR A 71 6.22 -1.06 -5.03
CA TYR A 71 5.25 -0.82 -3.96
C TYR A 71 3.84 -1.31 -4.32
N GLY A 72 3.36 -1.05 -5.54
CA GLY A 72 2.05 -1.49 -6.01
C GLY A 72 1.92 -3.02 -6.10
N LEU A 73 2.98 -3.69 -6.57
CA LEU A 73 3.05 -5.15 -6.68
C LEU A 73 3.11 -5.84 -5.31
N THR A 74 3.93 -5.31 -4.40
CA THR A 74 4.20 -5.96 -3.10
C THR A 74 3.18 -5.58 -2.02
N GLY A 75 2.77 -4.31 -2.01
CA GLY A 75 1.97 -3.74 -0.95
C GLY A 75 0.49 -3.74 -1.31
N LYS A 76 0.06 -2.73 -2.07
CA LYS A 76 -1.36 -2.37 -2.22
C LYS A 76 -2.24 -3.54 -2.68
N MET A 77 -1.77 -4.33 -3.64
CA MET A 77 -2.55 -5.45 -4.20
C MET A 77 -2.63 -6.68 -3.30
N THR A 78 -1.67 -6.87 -2.39
CA THR A 78 -1.60 -8.03 -1.50
C THR A 78 -2.17 -7.71 -0.11
N ILE A 79 -1.87 -6.52 0.42
CA ILE A 79 -2.29 -6.06 1.75
C ILE A 79 -3.81 -5.87 1.83
N ASP A 80 -4.45 -5.34 0.80
CA ASP A 80 -5.90 -5.08 0.78
C ASP A 80 -6.74 -6.37 0.99
N PRO A 81 -6.60 -7.43 0.15
CA PRO A 81 -7.36 -8.67 0.37
C PRO A 81 -7.00 -9.36 1.70
N LEU A 82 -5.77 -9.19 2.18
CA LEU A 82 -5.31 -9.70 3.47
C LEU A 82 -6.02 -9.02 4.65
N LEU A 83 -6.08 -7.68 4.66
CA LEU A 83 -6.78 -6.92 5.68
C LEU A 83 -8.28 -7.25 5.69
N LEU A 84 -8.90 -7.38 4.52
CA LEU A 84 -10.30 -7.78 4.40
C LEU A 84 -10.56 -9.16 5.02
N GLN A 85 -9.66 -10.14 4.81
CA GLN A 85 -9.77 -11.46 5.44
C GLN A 85 -9.64 -11.39 6.97
N VAL A 86 -8.72 -10.58 7.50
CA VAL A 86 -8.55 -10.40 8.95
C VAL A 86 -9.80 -9.75 9.55
N ILE A 87 -10.33 -8.72 8.90
CA ILE A 87 -11.56 -8.04 9.32
C ILE A 87 -12.72 -9.02 9.37
N ARG A 88 -12.90 -9.88 8.36
CA ARG A 88 -13.97 -10.91 8.38
C ARG A 88 -13.89 -11.84 9.58
N ARG A 89 -12.68 -12.25 9.97
CA ARG A 89 -12.49 -13.18 11.09
C ARG A 89 -12.72 -12.54 12.46
N HIS A 90 -12.32 -11.28 12.62
CA HIS A 90 -12.43 -10.57 13.90
C HIS A 90 -13.73 -9.77 14.02
N ALA A 91 -14.47 -9.59 12.93
CA ALA A 91 -15.75 -8.92 12.97
C ALA A 91 -16.76 -9.71 13.83
N PRO A 92 -17.53 -9.03 14.70
CA PRO A 92 -18.57 -9.68 15.48
C PRO A 92 -19.58 -10.37 14.57
N LYS A 93 -20.06 -11.55 14.97
CA LYS A 93 -21.10 -12.29 14.23
C LYS A 93 -22.30 -11.37 13.98
N GLY A 94 -22.69 -11.21 12.70
CA GLY A 94 -23.79 -10.33 12.28
C GLY A 94 -23.43 -8.85 12.04
N ARG A 95 -22.20 -8.39 12.33
CA ARG A 95 -21.76 -7.00 12.10
C ARG A 95 -20.67 -6.84 11.04
N VAL A 96 -20.38 -7.91 10.30
CA VAL A 96 -19.36 -7.96 9.24
C VAL A 96 -19.54 -6.82 8.23
N ALA A 97 -20.79 -6.55 7.79
CA ALA A 97 -21.09 -5.47 6.86
C ALA A 97 -20.75 -4.08 7.42
N THR A 98 -21.05 -3.82 8.69
CA THR A 98 -20.72 -2.55 9.35
C THR A 98 -19.22 -2.37 9.52
N THR A 99 -18.49 -3.43 9.90
CA THR A 99 -17.03 -3.39 10.03
C THR A 99 -16.38 -3.14 8.67
N PHE A 100 -16.89 -3.74 7.60
CA PHE A 100 -16.46 -3.44 6.23
C PHE A 100 -16.82 -2.02 5.79
N GLY A 101 -18.00 -1.53 6.13
CA GLY A 101 -18.41 -0.15 5.86
C GLY A 101 -17.44 0.84 6.51
N LEU A 102 -17.08 0.61 7.78
CA LEU A 102 -16.11 1.43 8.50
C LEU A 102 -14.71 1.37 7.87
N TYR A 103 -14.25 0.18 7.46
CA TYR A 103 -12.97 0.00 6.76
C TYR A 103 -12.91 0.83 5.48
N ASN A 104 -13.94 0.72 4.62
CA ASN A 104 -14.00 1.47 3.37
C ASN A 104 -14.13 2.98 3.59
N PHE A 105 -14.91 3.39 4.60
CA PHE A 105 -15.04 4.80 4.97
C PHE A 105 -13.71 5.41 5.38
N LEU A 106 -12.97 4.73 6.28
CA LEU A 106 -11.64 5.20 6.71
C LEU A 106 -10.63 5.19 5.55
N GLY A 107 -10.69 4.20 4.66
CA GLY A 107 -9.84 4.15 3.47
C GLY A 107 -10.10 5.31 2.50
N MET A 108 -11.36 5.69 2.31
CA MET A 108 -11.72 6.85 1.49
C MET A 108 -11.32 8.17 2.16
N LEU A 109 -11.53 8.31 3.47
CA LEU A 109 -11.06 9.48 4.21
C LEU A 109 -9.55 9.64 4.06
N ALA A 110 -8.77 8.57 4.29
CA ALA A 110 -7.33 8.60 4.11
C ALA A 110 -6.92 9.01 2.69
N SER A 111 -7.63 8.56 1.67
CA SER A 111 -7.37 8.92 0.27
C SER A 111 -7.60 10.41 -0.02
N ILE A 112 -8.56 11.03 0.67
CA ILE A 112 -8.83 12.48 0.56
C ILE A 112 -7.78 13.27 1.36
N THR A 113 -7.41 12.80 2.55
CA THR A 113 -6.48 13.54 3.42
C THR A 113 -5.01 13.41 2.99
N ALA A 114 -4.62 12.29 2.37
CA ALA A 114 -3.22 12.02 2.04
C ALA A 114 -2.58 13.06 1.09
N PRO A 115 -3.22 13.48 -0.03
CA PRO A 115 -2.66 14.52 -0.90
C PRO A 115 -2.54 15.87 -0.19
N TYR A 116 -3.51 16.21 0.66
CA TYR A 116 -3.49 17.46 1.42
C TYR A 116 -2.34 17.49 2.42
N LEU A 117 -2.16 16.42 3.19
CA LEU A 117 -1.10 16.30 4.19
C LEU A 117 0.29 16.24 3.52
N THR A 118 0.41 15.49 2.43
CA THR A 118 1.66 15.39 1.66
C THR A 118 2.02 16.71 0.99
N GLY A 119 1.03 17.42 0.43
CA GLY A 119 1.22 18.73 -0.17
C GLY A 119 1.69 19.76 0.86
N TRP A 120 1.01 19.85 2.00
CA TRP A 120 1.40 20.74 3.09
C TRP A 120 2.83 20.47 3.61
N LEU A 121 3.20 19.21 3.77
CA LEU A 121 4.58 18.83 4.15
C LEU A 121 5.60 19.17 3.06
N THR A 122 5.23 18.98 1.80
CA THR A 122 6.07 19.35 0.66
C THR A 122 6.30 20.86 0.61
N ASP A 123 5.26 21.67 0.90
CA ASP A 123 5.36 23.12 0.93
C ASP A 123 6.30 23.62 2.03
N LEU A 124 6.34 22.94 3.18
CA LEU A 124 7.24 23.28 4.30
C LEU A 124 8.69 22.84 4.05
N THR A 125 8.88 21.67 3.45
CA THR A 125 10.21 21.03 3.33
C THR A 125 10.87 21.26 1.98
N GLY A 126 10.10 21.70 0.98
CA GLY A 126 10.53 21.89 -0.40
C GLY A 126 10.76 20.58 -1.17
N SER A 127 10.41 19.41 -0.62
CA SER A 127 10.70 18.11 -1.22
C SER A 127 9.53 17.13 -1.16
N LEU A 128 9.24 16.51 -2.31
CA LEU A 128 8.25 15.43 -2.42
C LEU A 128 8.69 14.12 -1.74
N ALA A 129 9.99 14.00 -1.41
CA ALA A 129 10.55 12.85 -0.71
C ALA A 129 9.86 12.62 0.65
N VAL A 130 9.44 13.70 1.31
CA VAL A 130 8.76 13.65 2.62
C VAL A 130 7.42 12.90 2.54
N GLY A 131 6.75 12.91 1.40
CA GLY A 131 5.55 12.11 1.17
C GLY A 131 5.82 10.61 1.16
N PHE A 132 6.95 10.19 0.57
CA PHE A 132 7.38 8.80 0.55
C PHE A 132 7.80 8.32 1.94
N ASP A 133 8.54 9.15 2.68
CA ASP A 133 8.97 8.84 4.05
C ASP A 133 7.77 8.74 5.00
N LEU A 134 6.82 9.66 4.89
CA LEU A 134 5.57 9.61 5.66
C LEU A 134 4.78 8.33 5.35
N ALA A 135 4.64 7.98 4.08
CA ALA A 135 3.94 6.76 3.67
C ALA A 135 4.62 5.50 4.22
N ALA A 136 5.96 5.44 4.17
CA ALA A 136 6.74 4.35 4.74
C ALA A 136 6.54 4.24 6.26
N ALA A 137 6.59 5.38 6.97
CA ALA A 137 6.36 5.43 8.42
C ALA A 137 4.95 4.95 8.80
N LEU A 138 3.92 5.40 8.09
CA LEU A 138 2.53 4.99 8.32
C LEU A 138 2.32 3.50 8.07
N LEU A 139 2.96 2.91 7.05
CA LEU A 139 2.94 1.47 6.79
C LEU A 139 3.55 0.66 7.93
N LEU A 140 4.72 1.09 8.42
CA LEU A 140 5.38 0.42 9.54
C LEU A 140 4.58 0.56 10.83
N LEU A 141 4.02 1.73 11.12
CA LEU A 141 3.11 1.93 12.25
C LEU A 141 1.86 1.04 12.15
N GLY A 142 1.29 0.90 10.95
CA GLY A 142 0.19 -0.01 10.69
C GLY A 142 0.56 -1.48 10.99
N LEU A 143 1.75 -1.91 10.58
CA LEU A 143 2.25 -3.26 10.88
C LEU A 143 2.46 -3.48 12.38
N LEU A 144 3.00 -2.48 13.09
CA LEU A 144 3.19 -2.54 14.54
C LEU A 144 1.84 -2.64 15.26
N GLY A 145 0.87 -1.79 14.91
CA GLY A 145 -0.48 -1.84 15.46
C GLY A 145 -1.18 -3.17 15.21
N PHE A 146 -1.03 -3.72 14.00
CA PHE A 146 -1.51 -5.05 13.66
C PHE A 146 -0.85 -6.13 14.53
N GLY A 147 0.46 -6.05 14.74
CA GLY A 147 1.21 -6.98 15.58
C GLY A 147 0.78 -6.95 17.04
N LEU A 148 0.52 -5.77 17.60
CA LEU A 148 0.01 -5.59 18.96
C LEU A 148 -1.41 -6.13 19.13
N SER A 149 -2.33 -5.81 18.21
CA SER A 149 -3.71 -6.32 18.23
C SER A 149 -3.76 -7.85 18.25
N GLN A 150 -2.87 -8.49 17.48
CA GLN A 150 -2.79 -9.95 17.39
C GLN A 150 -2.14 -10.61 18.62
N ARG A 151 -1.37 -9.88 19.44
CA ARG A 151 -0.84 -10.41 20.72
C ARG A 151 -1.91 -10.47 21.80
N ASN A 152 -2.92 -9.61 21.73
CA ASN A 152 -4.02 -9.58 22.70
C ASN A 152 -5.17 -10.54 22.36
N ALA A 153 -5.14 -11.20 21.20
CA ALA A 153 -6.17 -12.12 20.72
C ALA A 153 -5.80 -13.61 20.88
N GLY A 154 -4.67 -13.92 21.52
CA GLY A 154 -4.23 -15.28 21.88
C GLY A 154 -4.13 -15.42 23.38
#